data_AF-A0A975Y0S8-F1
#
_entry.id   AF-A0A975Y0S8-F1
#
_cell.length_a   1.000
_cell.length_b   1.000
_cell.length_c   1.000
_cell.angle_alpha   90.00
_cell.angle_beta   90.00
_cell.angle_gamma   90.00
#
_symmetry.space_group_name_H-M   'P 1'
#
loop_
_entity.id
_entity.type
_entity.pdbx_description
1 polymer ?
#
loop_
_entity_poly.entity_id
_entity_poly.type
_entity_poly.pdbx_seq_one_letter_code
_entity_poly.pdbx_strand_id
1 'polypeptide(L)' 'MEIREEGQAMSEVTRRLQAKFPETRPDVVDAVVQALHHEFDGDPIRDFVPVLVERAAVARLTLSTDPRSHAPV' A
#
# COMPACT_ATOMS: atom_id res chain seq x y z
N MET A 1 -15.11 17.12 -3.18
CA MET A 1 -15.78 15.88 -2.69
C MET A 1 -14.77 14.72 -2.70
N GLU A 2 -13.47 14.99 -2.89
CA GLU A 2 -12.42 13.99 -3.14
C GLU A 2 -12.05 13.02 -2.00
N ILE A 3 -12.21 13.38 -0.71
CA ILE A 3 -11.68 12.53 0.39
C ILE A 3 -12.36 11.16 0.46
N ARG A 4 -13.63 11.07 0.05
CA ARG A 4 -14.37 9.80 0.01
C ARG A 4 -13.94 8.91 -1.16
N GLU A 5 -13.40 9.50 -2.21
CA GLU A 5 -12.91 8.81 -3.41
C GLU A 5 -11.52 8.23 -3.15
N GLU A 6 -10.67 8.97 -2.43
CA GLU A 6 -9.36 8.48 -2.00
C GLU A 6 -9.45 7.22 -1.13
N GLY A 7 -10.28 7.22 -0.09
CA GLY A 7 -10.40 6.05 0.80
C GLY A 7 -10.90 4.79 0.07
N GLN A 8 -11.78 4.97 -0.92
CA GLN A 8 -12.25 3.88 -1.77
C GLN A 8 -11.15 3.39 -2.72
N ALA A 9 -10.44 4.31 -3.37
CA ALA A 9 -9.32 3.99 -4.26
C ALA A 9 -8.20 3.26 -3.50
N MET A 10 -7.89 3.69 -2.28
CA MET A 10 -6.91 3.03 -1.40
C MET A 10 -7.37 1.62 -1.01
N SER A 11 -8.65 1.44 -0.66
CA SER A 11 -9.21 0.12 -0.36
C SER A 11 -9.12 -0.83 -1.57
N GLU A 12 -9.37 -0.33 -2.78
CA GLU A 12 -9.21 -1.10 -4.01
C GLU A 12 -7.73 -1.46 -4.28
N VAL A 13 -6.81 -0.53 -4.06
CA VAL A 13 -5.36 -0.77 -4.17
C VAL A 13 -4.93 -1.88 -3.21
N THR A 14 -5.30 -1.83 -1.94
CA THR A 14 -5.00 -2.89 -0.96
C THR A 14 -5.53 -4.24 -1.43
N ARG A 15 -6.77 -4.29 -1.91
CA ARG A 15 -7.38 -5.53 -2.42
C ARG A 15 -6.63 -6.09 -3.63
N ARG A 16 -6.21 -5.24 -4.56
CA ARG A 16 -5.40 -5.64 -5.73
C ARG A 16 -4.04 -6.17 -5.32
N LEU A 17 -3.37 -5.52 -4.37
CA LEU A 17 -2.08 -5.97 -3.85
C LEU A 17 -2.19 -7.31 -3.14
N GLN A 18 -3.21 -7.52 -2.31
CA GLN A 18 -3.45 -8.82 -1.66
C GLN A 18 -3.72 -9.93 -2.69
N ALA A 19 -4.49 -9.63 -3.75
CA ALA A 19 -4.71 -10.59 -4.84
C ALA A 19 -3.44 -10.87 -5.66
N LYS A 20 -2.55 -9.88 -5.81
CA LYS A 20 -1.28 -10.01 -6.55
C LYS A 20 -0.19 -10.75 -5.76
N PHE A 21 -0.20 -10.63 -4.44
CA PHE A 21 0.77 -11.26 -3.54
C PHE A 21 0.07 -12.22 -2.55
N PRO A 22 -0.53 -13.32 -3.03
CA PRO A 22 -1.26 -14.26 -2.18
C PRO A 22 -0.36 -15.00 -1.18
N GLU A 23 0.95 -15.06 -1.45
CA GLU A 23 1.98 -15.61 -0.56
C GLU A 23 2.35 -14.67 0.60
N THR A 24 2.02 -13.38 0.48
CA THR A 24 2.27 -12.38 1.51
C THR A 24 1.05 -12.28 2.43
N ARG A 25 1.31 -12.21 3.74
CA ARG A 25 0.23 -12.03 4.73
C ARG A 25 -0.54 -10.73 4.47
N PRO A 26 -1.88 -10.73 4.53
CA PRO A 26 -2.71 -9.53 4.32
C PRO A 26 -2.33 -8.38 5.25
N ASP A 27 -1.95 -8.68 6.50
CA ASP A 27 -1.51 -7.70 7.50
C ASP A 27 -0.26 -6.93 7.04
N VAL A 28 0.66 -7.61 6.35
CA VAL A 28 1.90 -7.01 5.84
C VAL A 28 1.61 -6.09 4.67
N VAL A 29 0.70 -6.52 3.77
CA VAL A 29 0.26 -5.68 2.66
C VAL A 29 -0.40 -4.41 3.19
N ASP A 30 -1.27 -4.53 4.20
CA ASP A 30 -1.96 -3.40 4.82
C ASP A 30 -0.97 -2.42 5.49
N ALA A 31 -0.02 -2.95 6.28
CA ALA A 31 1.00 -2.14 6.94
C ALA A 31 1.88 -1.37 5.93
N VAL A 32 2.26 -2.01 4.81
CA VAL A 32 3.03 -1.35 3.74
C VAL A 32 2.20 -0.25 3.06
N VAL A 33 0.93 -0.51 2.76
CA VAL A 33 0.04 0.48 2.14
C VAL A 33 -0.18 1.68 3.07
N GLN A 34 -0.44 1.45 4.36
CA GLN A 34 -0.62 2.53 5.34
C GLN A 34 0.66 3.36 5.52
N ALA A 35 1.83 2.72 5.62
CA ALA A 35 3.09 3.42 5.74
C ALA A 35 3.34 4.34 4.53
N LEU A 36 3.15 3.82 3.32
CA LEU A 36 3.30 4.58 2.08
C LEU A 36 2.26 5.69 1.94
N HIS A 37 1.00 5.45 2.32
CA HIS A 37 -0.06 6.46 2.30
C HIS A 37 0.26 7.63 3.24
N HIS A 38 0.80 7.34 4.42
CA HIS A 38 1.21 8.36 5.39
C HIS A 38 2.37 9.24 4.89
N GLU A 39 3.27 8.71 4.05
CA GLU A 39 4.33 9.53 3.42
C GLU A 39 3.76 10.64 2.51
N PHE A 40 2.55 10.47 1.98
CA PHE A 40 1.87 11.47 1.15
C PHE A 40 0.91 12.38 1.92
N ASP A 41 0.87 12.29 3.26
CA ASP A 41 -0.10 13.04 4.05
C ASP A 41 0.14 14.57 4.02
N GLY A 42 1.32 15.01 3.57
CA GLY A 42 1.69 16.41 3.44
C GLY A 42 1.25 17.12 2.15
N ASP A 43 0.75 16.40 1.15
CA ASP A 43 0.47 16.97 -0.17
C ASP A 43 -1.00 17.42 -0.37
N PRO A 44 -1.24 18.60 -0.96
CA PRO A 44 -2.59 19.12 -1.18
C PRO A 44 -3.30 18.50 -2.39
N ILE A 45 -2.61 17.77 -3.27
CA ILE A 45 -3.18 17.11 -4.45
C ILE A 45 -2.97 15.60 -4.29
N ARG A 46 -4.06 14.88 -4.02
CA ARG A 46 -4.00 13.46 -3.68
C ARG A 46 -4.61 12.50 -4.71
N ASP A 47 -5.04 12.99 -5.86
CA ASP A 47 -5.57 12.16 -6.97
C ASP A 47 -4.62 11.05 -7.42
N PHE A 48 -3.30 11.28 -7.32
CA PHE A 48 -2.28 10.32 -7.75
C PHE A 48 -1.76 9.43 -6.61
N VAL A 49 -2.11 9.72 -5.36
CA VAL A 49 -1.63 8.97 -4.19
C VAL A 49 -1.94 7.47 -4.31
N PRO A 50 -3.17 7.03 -4.69
CA PRO A 50 -3.45 5.59 -4.83
C PRO A 50 -2.52 4.88 -5.80
N VAL A 51 -2.22 5.50 -6.95
CA VAL A 51 -1.35 4.91 -7.98
C VAL A 51 0.11 4.87 -7.53
N LEU A 52 0.58 5.92 -6.84
CA LEU A 52 1.93 5.98 -6.30
C LEU A 52 2.13 4.94 -5.20
N VAL A 53 1.18 4.83 -4.28
CA VAL A 53 1.19 3.82 -3.22
C VAL A 53 1.17 2.41 -3.80
N GLU A 54 0.31 2.12 -4.79
CA GLU A 54 0.26 0.80 -5.43
C GLU A 54 1.63 0.41 -6.03
N ARG A 55 2.26 1.32 -6.78
CA ARG A 55 3.57 1.06 -7.40
C ARG A 55 4.67 0.87 -6.37
N ALA A 56 4.72 1.71 -5.34
CA ALA A 56 5.70 1.61 -4.28
C ALA A 56 5.52 0.32 -3.45
N ALA A 57 4.27 -0.06 -3.17
CA ALA A 57 3.95 -1.31 -2.48
C ALA A 57 4.39 -2.53 -3.30
N VAL A 58 4.13 -2.56 -4.61
CA VAL A 58 4.62 -3.63 -5.50
C VAL A 58 6.15 -3.75 -5.43
N ALA A 59 6.87 -2.63 -5.51
CA ALA A 59 8.33 -2.63 -5.44
C ALA A 59 8.82 -3.16 -4.09
N ARG A 60 8.24 -2.68 -2.99
CA ARG A 60 8.59 -3.08 -1.61
C ARG A 60 8.30 -4.55 -1.36
N LEU A 61 7.14 -5.05 -1.77
CA LEU A 61 6.70 -6.44 -1.57
C LEU A 61 7.54 -7.41 -2.40
N THR A 62 7.86 -7.06 -3.66
CA THR A 62 8.76 -7.86 -4.52
C THR A 62 10.15 -8.01 -3.91
N LEU A 63 10.68 -6.95 -3.29
CA LEU A 63 11.97 -6.99 -2.60
C LEU A 63 11.92 -7.73 -1.26
N SER A 64 10.73 -7.81 -0.63
CA SER A 64 10.53 -8.41 0.68
C SER A 64 10.11 -9.89 0.62
N THR A 65 10.08 -10.51 -0.56
CA THR A 65 9.86 -11.96 -0.76
C THR A 65 10.94 -12.85 -0.09
N ASP A 66 11.81 -12.30 0.76
CA ASP A 66 12.52 -13.07 1.78
C ASP A 66 11.60 -13.28 3.01
N PRO A 67 11.07 -14.50 3.25
CA PRO A 67 10.12 -14.77 4.33
C PRO A 67 10.71 -14.61 5.75
N ARG A 68 11.98 -14.20 5.90
CA ARG A 68 12.62 -13.96 7.21
C ARG A 68 12.78 -12.48 7.55
N SER A 69 12.45 -11.57 6.64
CA SER A 69 12.61 -10.13 6.84
C SER A 69 11.33 -9.47 7.38
N HIS A 70 10.86 -9.89 8.56
CA HIS A 70 9.86 -9.12 9.30
C HIS A 70 10.02 -9.32 10.82
N ALA A 71 11.10 -8.80 11.39
CA ALA A 71 11.13 -8.50 12.82
C ALA A 71 10.25 -7.27 13.07
N PRO A 72 9.22 -7.33 13.94
CA PRO A 72 8.52 -6.13 14.38
C PRO A 72 9.43 -5.35 15.33
N VAL A 73 9.39 -4.02 15.20
CA VAL A 73 9.95 -3.07 16.18
C VAL A 73 9.08 -3.01 17.43
#